data_AF-A0A948UG54-F1
#
_entry.id   AF-A0A948UG54-F1
#
_cell.length_a   1.000
_cell.length_b   1.000
_cell.length_c   1.000
_cell.angle_alpha   90.00
_cell.angle_beta   90.00
_cell.angle_gamma   90.00
#
_symmetry.space_group_name_H-M   'P 1'
#
loop_
_entity.id
_entity.type
_entity.pdbx_description
1 polymer ?
#
loop_
_entity_poly.entity_id
_entity_poly.type
_entity_poly.pdbx_seq_one_letter_code
_entity_poly.pdbx_strand_id
1 'polypeptide(L)' 'MKKRRCTKLVHEGQYVAEVDVELIDMNKGWSPYLSLDDAYKLDDIRNALRLGDVKSAARLARIFTLTPIAV' A
#
# COMPACT_ATOMS: atom_id res chain seq x y z
N MET A 1 -8.09 10.67 -19.41
CA MET A 1 -7.74 10.22 -18.05
C MET A 1 -8.00 8.73 -17.99
N LYS A 2 -6.98 7.90 -17.80
CA LYS A 2 -7.13 6.44 -17.74
C LYS A 2 -6.85 5.99 -16.31
N LYS A 3 -7.71 5.14 -15.77
CA LYS A 3 -7.54 4.54 -14.44
C LYS A 3 -6.99 3.13 -14.61
N ARG A 4 -5.98 2.77 -13.84
CA ARG A 4 -5.45 1.40 -13.78
C ARG A 4 -5.26 0.97 -12.34
N ARG A 5 -5.64 -0.27 -12.04
CA ARG A 5 -5.35 -0.87 -10.74
C ARG A 5 -3.90 -1.32 -10.70
N CYS A 6 -3.23 -1.05 -9.60
CA CYS A 6 -1.94 -1.63 -9.31
C CYS A 6 -1.87 -2.03 -7.85
N THR A 7 -1.02 -3.01 -7.56
CA THR A 7 -0.75 -3.43 -6.21
C THR A 7 0.51 -2.75 -5.71
N LYS A 8 0.44 -2.12 -4.53
CA LYS A 8 1.58 -1.51 -3.83
C LYS A 8 1.91 -2.30 -2.57
N LEU A 9 3.19 -2.33 -2.23
CA LEU A 9 3.67 -2.94 -0.99
C LEU A 9 4.04 -1.85 0.02
N VAL A 10 3.51 -1.96 1.24
CA VAL A 10 3.89 -1.13 2.39
C VAL A 10 4.64 -2.02 3.36
N HIS A 11 5.87 -1.66 3.68
CA HIS A 11 6.75 -2.44 4.55
C HIS A 11 7.02 -1.69 5.85
N GLU A 12 6.74 -2.33 6.98
CA GLU A 12 7.04 -1.82 8.31
C GLU A 12 7.47 -2.99 9.22
N GLY A 13 8.72 -2.94 9.71
CA GLY A 13 9.28 -3.97 10.58
C GLY A 13 9.30 -5.35 9.92
N GLN A 14 8.59 -6.31 10.52
CA GLN A 14 8.48 -7.68 10.02
C GLN A 14 7.26 -7.91 9.10
N TYR A 15 6.48 -6.87 8.81
CA TYR A 15 5.22 -6.99 8.08
C TYR A 15 5.27 -6.29 6.73
N VAL A 16 4.61 -6.88 5.75
CA VAL A 16 4.32 -6.27 4.44
C VAL A 16 2.82 -6.29 4.21
N ALA A 17 2.25 -5.13 3.88
CA ALA A 17 0.88 -5.02 3.37
C ALA A 17 0.89 -4.92 1.85
N GLU A 18 0.10 -5.78 1.21
CA GLU A 18 -0.24 -5.73 -0.20
C GLU A 18 -1.55 -4.97 -0.38
N VAL A 19 -1.49 -3.85 -1.08
CA VAL A 19 -2.55 -2.85 -1.16
C VAL A 19 -2.91 -2.60 -2.61
N ASP A 20 -4.14 -2.92 -2.99
CA ASP A 20 -4.67 -2.53 -4.29
C ASP A 20 -5.02 -1.05 -4.28
N VAL A 21 -4.48 -0.29 -5.24
CA VAL A 21 -4.74 1.14 -5.41
C VAL A 21 -5.09 1.46 -6.85
N GLU A 22 -5.74 2.59 -7.05
CA GLU A 22 -6.03 3.11 -8.38
C GLU A 22 -5.04 4.22 -8.75
N LEU A 23 -4.35 4.00 -9.86
CA LEU A 23 -3.51 5.01 -10.49
C LEU A 23 -4.25 5.69 -11.62
N ILE A 24 -4.07 7.00 -11.70
CA ILE A 24 -4.68 7.88 -12.68
C ILE A 24 -3.60 8.35 -13.66
N ASP A 25 -3.64 7.81 -14.87
CA ASP A 25 -2.77 8.20 -15.97
C ASP A 25 -3.32 9.46 -16.67
N MET A 26 -2.48 10.48 -16.78
CA MET A 26 -2.70 11.65 -17.62
C MET A 26 -1.55 11.81 -18.62
N ASN A 27 -1.84 12.32 -19.83
CA ASN A 27 -0.85 12.49 -20.89
C ASN A 27 0.07 13.71 -20.68
N LYS A 28 0.10 14.29 -19.47
CA LYS A 28 0.84 15.50 -19.11
C LYS A 28 1.30 15.43 -17.65
N GLY A 29 2.39 16.13 -17.35
CA GLY A 29 2.96 16.20 -15.99
C GLY A 29 3.57 14.87 -15.53
N TRP A 30 3.69 14.72 -14.21
CA TRP A 30 4.30 13.56 -13.54
C TRP A 30 3.27 12.45 -13.27
N SER A 31 2.66 11.93 -14.34
CA SER A 31 1.79 10.75 -14.25
C SER A 31 2.59 9.46 -14.08
N PRO A 32 2.03 8.41 -13.44
CA PRO A 32 0.69 8.32 -12.85
C PRO A 32 0.53 9.00 -11.50
N TYR A 33 -0.68 9.51 -11.23
CA TYR A 33 -1.06 10.01 -9.90
C TYR A 33 -1.81 8.95 -9.09
N LEU A 34 -1.74 9.06 -7.77
CA LEU A 34 -2.55 8.28 -6.84
C LEU A 34 -3.81 9.08 -6.49
N SER A 35 -4.94 8.40 -6.28
CA SER A 35 -6.10 9.06 -5.68
C SER A 35 -5.79 9.54 -4.26
N LEU A 36 -6.45 10.60 -3.81
CA LEU A 36 -6.25 11.12 -2.45
C LEU A 36 -6.64 10.07 -1.40
N ASP A 37 -7.76 9.37 -1.61
CA ASP A 37 -8.22 8.31 -0.73
C ASP A 37 -7.22 7.14 -0.64
N ASP A 38 -6.64 6.72 -1.78
CA ASP A 38 -5.61 5.68 -1.75
C ASP A 38 -4.32 6.15 -1.06
N ALA A 39 -3.99 7.44 -1.15
CA ALA A 39 -2.85 8.00 -0.43
C ALA A 39 -3.06 7.91 1.09
N TYR A 40 -4.23 8.34 1.58
CA TYR A 40 -4.58 8.21 3.01
C TYR A 40 -4.64 6.75 3.45
N LYS A 41 -5.22 5.86 2.64
CA LYS A 41 -5.26 4.43 2.93
C LYS A 41 -3.86 3.83 3.14
N LEU A 42 -2.90 4.20 2.29
CA LEU A 42 -1.51 3.73 2.44
C LEU A 42 -0.87 4.27 3.72
N ASP A 43 -1.16 5.51 4.10
CA ASP A 43 -0.66 6.12 5.33
C ASP A 43 -1.25 5.47 6.59
N ASP A 44 -2.55 5.19 6.59
CA ASP A 44 -3.22 4.50 7.69
C ASP A 44 -2.68 3.08 7.89
N ILE A 45 -2.49 2.33 6.80
CA ILE A 45 -1.88 0.99 6.83
C ILE A 45 -0.46 1.07 7.40
N ARG A 46 0.33 2.03 6.93
CA ARG A 46 1.71 2.22 7.39
C ARG A 46 1.79 2.53 8.88
N ASN A 47 0.93 3.42 9.36
CA ASN A 47 0.85 3.75 10.79
C ASN A 47 0.39 2.55 11.62
N ALA A 48 -0.63 1.82 11.17
CA ALA A 48 -1.14 0.64 11.87
C ALA A 48 -0.07 -0.45 11.97
N LEU A 49 0.65 -0.77 10.89
CA LEU A 49 1.74 -1.75 10.92
C LEU A 49 2.88 -1.31 11.84
N ARG A 50 3.26 -0.03 11.80
CA ARG A 50 4.30 0.53 12.67
C ARG A 50 3.96 0.40 14.16
N LEU A 51 2.69 0.56 14.52
CA LEU A 51 2.19 0.37 15.88
C LEU A 51 1.97 -1.10 16.25
N GLY A 52 2.15 -2.03 15.31
CA GLY A 52 1.86 -3.46 15.50
C GLY A 52 0.36 -3.79 15.47
N ASP A 53 -0.51 -2.85 15.08
CA ASP A 53 -1.94 -3.08 14.90
C ASP A 53 -2.23 -3.73 13.53
N VAL A 54 -1.85 -5.00 13.44
CA VAL A 54 -2.06 -5.82 12.24
C VAL A 54 -3.55 -5.99 11.92
N LYS A 55 -4.44 -5.96 12.92
CA LYS A 55 -5.88 -6.12 12.71
C LYS A 55 -6.44 -4.94 11.91
N SER A 56 -6.07 -3.71 12.26
CA SER A 56 -6.52 -2.53 11.52
C SER A 56 -5.93 -2.50 10.11
N ALA A 57 -4.66 -2.84 9.95
CA ALA A 57 -4.03 -2.94 8.62
C ALA A 57 -4.71 -4.01 7.74
N ALA A 58 -5.06 -5.17 8.31
CA ALA A 58 -5.70 -6.27 7.59
C ALA A 58 -7.12 -5.98 7.10
N ARG A 59 -7.78 -4.94 7.62
CA ARG A 59 -9.08 -4.48 7.11
C ARG A 59 -8.97 -3.76 5.77
N LEU A 60 -7.79 -3.21 5.48
CA LEU A 60 -7.54 -2.36 4.31
C LEU A 60 -6.63 -3.03 3.27
N ALA A 61 -5.92 -4.08 3.66
CA ALA A 61 -4.89 -4.73 2.84
C ALA A 61 -4.65 -6.19 3.25
N ARG A 62 -3.99 -6.94 2.38
CA ARG A 62 -3.51 -8.28 2.69
C ARG A 62 -2.15 -8.20 3.39
N ILE A 63 -2.05 -8.72 4.61
CA ILE A 63 -0.82 -8.62 5.40
C ILE A 63 -0.03 -9.92 5.37
N PHE A 64 1.28 -9.79 5.24
CA PHE A 64 2.26 -10.87 5.27
C PHE A 64 3.30 -10.60 6.34
N THR A 65 3.85 -11.67 6.91
CA THR A 65 5.08 -11.60 7.71
C THR A 65 6.26 -11.93 6.79
N LEU A 66 7.32 -11.15 6.87
CA LEU A 66 8.56 -11.42 6.16
C LEU A 66 9.35 -12.50 6.87
N THR A 67 9.67 -13.56 6.13
CA THR A 67 10.58 -14.62 6.57
C THR A 67 11.86 -14.50 5.76
N PRO A 68 13.01 -14.18 6.38
CA PRO A 68 14.28 -14.14 5.67
C PRO A 68 14.62 -15.54 5.15
N ILE A 69 15.04 -15.63 3.89
CA ILE A 69 15.58 -16.86 3.31
C ILE A 69 17.10 -16.78 3.50
N ALA A 70 17.66 -17.67 4.32
CA ALA A 70 19.11 -17.77 4.49
C ALA A 70 19.77 -18.18 3.16
N VAL A 71 20.89 -17.54 2.81
CA VAL A 71 21.70 -17.80 1.62
C VAL A 71 23.04 -18.37 2.05
#